data_AF-A0A2D6HKD8-F1
#
_entry.id   AF-A0A2D6HKD8-F1
#
_cell.length_a   1.000
_cell.length_b   1.000
_cell.length_c   1.000
_cell.angle_alpha   90.00
_cell.angle_beta   90.00
_cell.angle_gamma   90.00
#
_symmetry.space_group_name_H-M   'P 1'
#
loop_
_entity.id
_entity.type
_entity.pdbx_description
1 polymer ?
#
loop_
_entity_poly.entity_id
_entity_poly.type
_entity_poly.pdbx_seq_one_letter_code
_entity_poly.pdbx_strand_id
1 'polypeptide(L)'
;MQMQQIILTVGLASCLPLSAVPQSDRFTGDAIFPRASAALVVGVGEADDSNGPTSFSLGEALRAFEVVAEHTLVVDELTRARLDSTACGLAGGVSVEPDEVYSFVSQLLYEHGFVVTQTRDSAPKLLGVRSADSSTGVKGARSVAEEDLAAFERFPSLLITTTLPVEHLDARYTVNALRGLVPDPSRLRILAVGGSLVANGCAGDVANIVGMLRSIEAAEAARSDRAGEDATEAE
;
A
#
# COMPACT_ATOMS: atom_id res chain seq x y z
N MET A 1 -0.67 51.13 43.00
CA MET A 1 -1.81 50.18 42.94
C MET A 1 -1.97 49.75 41.50
N GLN A 2 -1.46 48.58 41.14
CA GLN A 2 -1.48 48.06 39.77
C GLN A 2 -2.09 46.66 39.84
N MET A 3 -3.23 46.50 39.18
CA MET A 3 -4.11 45.34 39.26
C MET A 3 -3.77 44.40 38.11
N GLN A 4 -3.00 43.34 38.38
CA GLN A 4 -2.73 42.28 37.41
C GLN A 4 -3.90 41.29 37.41
N GLN A 5 -4.66 41.27 36.32
CA GLN A 5 -5.64 40.22 36.03
C GLN A 5 -4.93 39.01 35.41
N ILE A 6 -5.05 37.87 36.10
CA ILE A 6 -4.67 36.54 35.61
C ILE A 6 -5.82 36.03 34.75
N ILE A 7 -5.61 35.92 33.44
CA ILE A 7 -6.53 35.25 32.52
C ILE A 7 -6.12 33.78 32.48
N LEU A 8 -6.91 32.94 33.14
CA LEU A 8 -6.76 31.48 33.16
C LEU A 8 -7.62 30.92 32.00
N THR A 9 -6.99 30.61 30.87
CA THR A 9 -7.67 30.00 29.72
C THR A 9 -7.61 28.47 29.85
N VAL A 10 -8.66 27.87 30.43
CA VAL A 10 -8.87 26.41 30.41
C VAL A 10 -9.56 26.05 29.10
N GLY A 11 -8.78 25.66 28.10
CA GLY A 11 -9.28 25.16 26.82
C GLY A 11 -9.75 23.71 26.94
N LEU A 12 -11.04 23.51 26.77
CA LEU A 12 -11.77 22.25 26.77
C LEU A 12 -11.10 21.17 25.90
N ALA A 13 -10.87 20.01 26.50
CA ALA A 13 -10.55 18.77 25.81
C ALA A 13 -11.73 18.38 24.89
N SER A 14 -11.49 18.42 23.59
CA SER A 14 -12.41 17.96 22.57
C SER A 14 -12.45 16.43 22.58
N CYS A 15 -13.46 15.86 23.23
CA CYS A 15 -13.87 14.47 23.03
C CYS A 15 -14.45 14.32 21.62
N LEU A 16 -13.60 14.01 20.64
CA LEU A 16 -14.09 13.55 19.34
C LEU A 16 -14.70 12.15 19.53
N PRO A 17 -15.94 11.90 19.07
CA PRO A 17 -16.51 10.57 19.09
C PRO A 17 -15.70 9.66 18.15
N LEU A 18 -15.16 8.58 18.72
CA LEU A 18 -14.46 7.50 18.03
C LEU A 18 -15.47 6.62 17.25
N SER A 19 -16.33 7.24 16.44
CA SER A 19 -17.46 6.57 15.78
C SER A 19 -17.68 7.13 14.39
N ALA A 20 -16.66 7.00 13.55
CA ALA A 20 -16.80 7.03 12.11
C ALA A 20 -15.58 6.31 11.52
N VAL A 21 -15.47 5.01 11.78
CA VAL A 21 -14.67 4.18 10.86
C VAL A 21 -15.41 4.27 9.53
N PRO A 22 -14.82 4.82 8.46
CA PRO A 22 -15.48 4.93 7.17
C PRO A 22 -15.92 3.52 6.77
N GLN A 23 -17.21 3.35 6.48
CA GLN A 23 -17.74 2.10 5.97
C GLN A 23 -16.91 1.71 4.75
N SER A 24 -16.33 0.51 4.80
CA SER A 24 -15.56 -0.06 3.71
C SER A 24 -16.50 -0.30 2.55
N ASP A 25 -16.53 0.64 1.63
CA ASP A 25 -17.30 0.54 0.40
C ASP A 25 -16.73 -0.65 -0.38
N ARG A 26 -17.57 -1.62 -0.74
CA ARG A 26 -17.12 -2.88 -1.37
C ARG A 26 -16.66 -2.58 -2.78
N PHE A 27 -15.35 -2.49 -2.96
CA PHE A 27 -14.74 -2.15 -4.24
C PHE A 27 -13.90 -3.31 -4.75
N THR A 28 -14.26 -3.79 -5.94
CA THR A 28 -13.37 -4.66 -6.71
C THR A 28 -12.19 -3.82 -7.20
N GLY A 29 -10.98 -4.41 -7.23
CA GLY A 29 -9.78 -3.70 -7.70
C GLY A 29 -9.93 -3.10 -9.11
N ASP A 30 -10.82 -3.66 -9.94
CA ASP A 30 -11.15 -3.16 -11.29
C ASP A 30 -11.84 -1.79 -11.30
N ALA A 31 -12.53 -1.41 -10.21
CA ALA A 31 -13.14 -0.10 -10.09
C ALA A 31 -12.08 1.02 -9.96
N ILE A 32 -10.95 0.68 -9.34
CA ILE A 32 -9.83 1.61 -9.10
C ILE A 32 -9.01 1.74 -10.38
N PHE A 33 -8.62 0.59 -10.94
CA PHE A 33 -7.83 0.51 -12.15
C PHE A 33 -8.68 -0.06 -13.29
N PRO A 34 -9.42 0.80 -14.02
CA PRO A 34 -10.16 0.38 -15.21
C PRO A 34 -9.18 -0.11 -16.27
N ARG A 35 -9.64 -0.95 -17.19
CA ARG A 35 -8.85 -1.37 -18.36
C ARG A 35 -8.19 -0.18 -19.06
N ALA A 36 -6.91 -0.29 -19.42
CA ALA A 36 -6.24 0.74 -20.19
C ALA A 36 -6.86 0.90 -21.59
N SER A 37 -6.79 2.08 -22.17
CA SER A 37 -7.35 2.37 -23.50
C SER A 37 -6.56 1.71 -24.64
N ALA A 38 -5.28 1.42 -24.41
CA ALA A 38 -4.37 0.79 -25.37
C ALA A 38 -3.25 0.00 -24.67
N ALA A 39 -2.49 -0.77 -25.45
CA ALA A 39 -1.30 -1.46 -24.99
C ALA A 39 -0.20 -0.45 -24.61
N LEU A 40 0.53 -0.73 -23.54
CA LEU A 40 1.69 0.07 -23.15
C LEU A 40 2.92 -0.44 -23.91
N VAL A 41 3.51 0.41 -24.72
CA VAL A 41 4.75 0.10 -25.45
C VAL A 41 5.91 0.83 -24.78
N VAL A 42 6.81 0.06 -24.21
CA VAL A 42 8.07 0.56 -23.64
C VAL A 42 9.19 0.21 -24.61
N GLY A 43 9.74 1.22 -25.28
CA GLY A 43 10.86 1.04 -26.20
C GLY A 43 12.21 1.25 -25.51
N VAL A 44 13.17 0.37 -25.76
CA VAL A 44 14.59 0.70 -25.54
C VAL A 44 15.05 1.42 -26.80
N GLY A 45 15.49 2.67 -26.68
CA GLY A 45 16.00 3.43 -27.83
C GLY A 45 17.13 2.65 -28.50
N GLU A 46 17.15 2.63 -29.84
CA GLU A 46 18.31 2.13 -30.57
C GLU A 46 19.55 2.90 -30.10
N ALA A 47 20.61 2.18 -29.77
CA ALA A 47 21.85 2.80 -29.33
C ALA A 47 22.35 3.72 -30.44
N ASP A 48 22.27 5.03 -30.22
CA ASP A 48 22.89 6.00 -31.11
C ASP A 48 24.41 5.84 -30.97
N ASP A 49 25.13 5.70 -32.08
CA ASP A 49 26.54 5.24 -32.18
C ASP A 49 27.56 6.05 -31.33
N SER A 50 27.13 7.10 -30.64
CA SER A 50 27.95 8.00 -29.84
C SER A 50 27.65 8.01 -28.34
N ASN A 51 26.56 7.39 -27.88
CA ASN A 51 26.23 7.23 -26.47
C ASN A 51 25.71 5.80 -26.26
N GLY A 52 26.27 5.06 -25.29
CA GLY A 52 25.83 3.70 -24.97
C GLY A 52 24.31 3.57 -24.80
N PRO A 53 23.77 2.34 -24.71
CA PRO A 53 22.33 2.08 -24.77
C PRO A 53 21.56 3.07 -23.88
N THR A 54 20.75 3.93 -24.51
CA THR A 54 19.91 4.89 -23.79
C THR A 54 18.91 4.10 -22.96
N SER A 55 19.19 3.96 -21.67
CA SER A 55 18.35 3.20 -20.76
C SER A 55 17.02 3.92 -20.59
N PHE A 56 15.92 3.26 -20.95
CA PHE A 56 14.57 3.79 -20.75
C PHE A 56 14.32 4.02 -19.25
N SER A 57 14.03 5.26 -18.89
CA SER A 57 13.84 5.68 -17.50
C SER A 57 12.45 5.33 -17.00
N LEU A 58 12.30 5.19 -15.68
CA LEU A 58 11.01 4.94 -15.05
C LEU A 58 10.06 6.15 -15.23
N GLY A 59 10.61 7.36 -15.29
CA GLY A 59 9.86 8.58 -15.64
C GLY A 59 9.26 8.52 -17.04
N GLU A 60 9.98 7.99 -18.03
CA GLU A 60 9.43 7.78 -19.39
C GLU A 60 8.34 6.70 -19.41
N ALA A 61 8.51 5.61 -18.66
CA ALA A 61 7.49 4.57 -18.51
C ALA A 61 6.17 5.15 -17.98
N LEU A 62 6.26 6.00 -16.96
CA LEU A 62 5.10 6.63 -16.35
C LEU A 62 4.42 7.65 -17.28
N ARG A 63 5.19 8.41 -18.06
CA ARG A 63 4.62 9.30 -19.08
C ARG A 63 3.85 8.52 -20.15
N ALA A 64 4.39 7.38 -20.59
CA ALA A 64 3.68 6.49 -21.52
C ALA A 64 2.42 5.88 -20.87
N PHE A 65 2.50 5.52 -19.59
CA PHE A 65 1.35 5.05 -18.81
C PHE A 65 0.23 6.08 -18.70
N GLU A 66 0.51 7.36 -18.42
CA GLU A 66 -0.52 8.41 -18.33
C GLU A 66 -1.36 8.53 -19.60
N VAL A 67 -0.75 8.31 -20.77
CA VAL A 67 -1.43 8.36 -22.06
C VAL A 67 -2.42 7.20 -22.23
N VAL A 68 -2.05 5.99 -21.81
CA VAL A 68 -2.88 4.78 -22.03
C VAL A 68 -3.84 4.49 -20.88
N ALA A 69 -3.54 4.93 -19.66
CA ALA A 69 -4.31 4.61 -18.46
C ALA A 69 -5.42 5.63 -18.15
N GLU A 70 -5.47 6.77 -18.84
CA GLU A 70 -6.41 7.87 -18.56
C GLU A 70 -6.38 8.35 -17.09
N HIS A 71 -5.23 8.17 -16.42
CA HIS A 71 -4.96 8.67 -15.08
C HIS A 71 -3.96 9.81 -15.15
N THR A 72 -4.16 10.82 -14.32
CA THR A 72 -3.13 11.85 -14.10
C THR A 72 -2.30 11.46 -12.88
N LEU A 73 -0.98 11.41 -13.06
CA LEU A 73 -0.03 11.14 -12.00
C LEU A 73 0.34 12.44 -11.29
N VAL A 74 0.16 12.44 -9.97
CA VAL A 74 0.60 13.51 -9.09
C VAL A 74 1.92 13.08 -8.46
N VAL A 75 3.00 13.74 -8.85
CA VAL A 75 4.36 13.42 -8.42
C VAL A 75 5.05 14.70 -7.96
N ASP A 76 5.63 14.70 -6.77
CA ASP A 76 6.45 15.80 -6.30
C ASP A 76 7.78 15.91 -7.06
N GLU A 77 8.43 17.07 -7.01
CA GLU A 77 9.64 17.36 -7.79
C GLU A 77 10.80 16.41 -7.48
N LEU A 78 10.99 16.05 -6.20
CA LEU A 78 12.07 15.16 -5.77
C LEU A 78 11.82 13.73 -6.25
N THR A 79 10.60 13.22 -6.08
CA THR A 79 10.21 11.92 -6.60
C THR A 79 10.33 11.89 -8.12
N ARG A 80 9.93 12.96 -8.82
CA ARG A 80 10.05 13.05 -10.29
C ARG A 80 11.50 12.97 -10.75
N ALA A 81 12.41 13.73 -10.13
CA ALA A 81 13.83 13.67 -10.43
C ALA A 81 14.42 12.26 -10.21
N ARG A 82 13.96 11.55 -9.16
CA ARG A 82 14.35 10.15 -8.91
C ARG A 82 13.81 9.21 -10.00
N LEU A 83 12.55 9.35 -10.40
CA LEU A 83 11.94 8.54 -11.46
C LEU A 83 12.65 8.73 -12.81
N ASP A 84 12.96 9.97 -13.19
CA ASP A 84 13.64 10.29 -14.45
C ASP A 84 15.10 9.78 -14.47
N SER A 85 15.74 9.64 -13.29
CA SER A 85 17.12 9.11 -13.17
C SER A 85 17.20 7.61 -12.93
N THR A 86 16.08 6.95 -12.63
CA THR A 86 16.03 5.50 -12.37
C THR A 86 15.81 4.75 -13.67
N ALA A 87 16.75 3.89 -14.07
CA ALA A 87 16.57 3.00 -15.21
C ALA A 87 15.50 1.95 -14.92
N CYS A 88 14.60 1.67 -15.87
CA CYS A 88 13.54 0.68 -15.68
C CYS A 88 14.06 -0.74 -15.42
N GLY A 89 15.27 -1.06 -15.86
CA GLY A 89 15.86 -2.41 -15.73
C GLY A 89 15.32 -3.43 -16.73
N LEU A 90 14.62 -2.99 -17.78
CA LEU A 90 14.15 -3.86 -18.85
C LEU A 90 15.29 -4.21 -19.81
N ALA A 91 15.43 -5.50 -20.14
CA ALA A 91 16.48 -5.98 -21.04
C ALA A 91 16.24 -5.60 -22.52
N GLY A 92 15.02 -5.23 -22.88
CA GLY A 92 14.61 -4.88 -24.24
C GLY A 92 13.25 -4.19 -24.25
N GLY A 93 12.79 -3.82 -25.45
CA GLY A 93 11.45 -3.26 -25.61
C GLY A 93 10.37 -4.28 -25.24
N VAL A 94 9.30 -3.81 -24.59
CA VAL A 94 8.18 -4.65 -24.13
C VAL A 94 6.87 -3.99 -24.57
N SER A 95 5.95 -4.81 -25.07
CA SER A 95 4.55 -4.44 -25.29
C SER A 95 3.70 -5.15 -24.24
N VAL A 96 2.94 -4.39 -23.46
CA VAL A 96 2.08 -4.89 -22.39
C VAL A 96 0.64 -4.71 -22.79
N GLU A 97 -0.15 -5.77 -22.71
CA GLU A 97 -1.56 -5.76 -23.08
C GLU A 97 -2.38 -4.82 -22.16
N PRO A 98 -3.48 -4.22 -22.65
CA PRO A 98 -4.26 -3.24 -21.91
C PRO A 98 -4.74 -3.69 -20.52
N ASP A 99 -4.98 -4.99 -20.37
CA ASP A 99 -5.46 -5.61 -19.12
C ASP A 99 -4.35 -5.77 -18.06
N GLU A 100 -3.07 -5.70 -18.48
CA GLU A 100 -1.89 -5.91 -17.64
C GLU A 100 -1.10 -4.62 -17.37
N VAL A 101 -1.45 -3.51 -18.04
CA VAL A 101 -0.71 -2.24 -17.93
C VAL A 101 -0.53 -1.78 -16.48
N TYR A 102 -1.60 -1.85 -15.67
CA TYR A 102 -1.55 -1.39 -14.28
C TYR A 102 -0.74 -2.31 -13.38
N SER A 103 -0.88 -3.63 -13.52
CA SER A 103 -0.10 -4.58 -12.72
C SER A 103 1.39 -4.50 -13.07
N PHE A 104 1.70 -4.36 -14.36
CA PHE A 104 3.06 -4.16 -14.84
C PHE A 104 3.70 -2.88 -14.29
N VAL A 105 3.05 -1.72 -14.45
CA VAL A 105 3.59 -0.45 -13.94
C VAL A 105 3.69 -0.46 -12.42
N SER A 106 2.70 -1.05 -11.75
CA SER A 106 2.74 -1.21 -10.31
C SER A 106 3.90 -2.09 -9.84
N GLN A 107 4.21 -3.19 -10.56
CA GLN A 107 5.38 -4.02 -10.27
C GLN A 107 6.66 -3.22 -10.44
N LEU A 108 6.82 -2.50 -11.56
CA LEU A 108 8.01 -1.68 -11.81
C LEU A 108 8.23 -0.66 -10.69
N LEU A 109 7.18 0.07 -10.30
CA LEU A 109 7.27 1.02 -9.19
C LEU A 109 7.68 0.35 -7.89
N TYR A 110 7.07 -0.79 -7.57
CA TYR A 110 7.34 -1.54 -6.34
C TYR A 110 8.81 -2.02 -6.26
N GLU A 111 9.34 -2.58 -7.34
CA GLU A 111 10.75 -3.03 -7.42
C GLU A 111 11.72 -1.87 -7.20
N HIS A 112 11.40 -0.69 -7.74
CA HIS A 112 12.24 0.51 -7.63
C HIS A 112 12.01 1.34 -6.36
N GLY A 113 11.17 0.87 -5.43
CA GLY A 113 10.92 1.54 -4.16
C GLY A 113 10.02 2.77 -4.23
N PHE A 114 9.09 2.75 -5.18
CA PHE A 114 8.01 3.71 -5.30
C PHE A 114 6.68 3.10 -4.89
N VAL A 115 5.80 3.94 -4.38
CA VAL A 115 4.47 3.56 -3.92
C VAL A 115 3.42 4.45 -4.56
N VAL A 116 2.24 3.88 -4.77
CA VAL A 116 1.09 4.53 -5.39
C VAL A 116 0.02 4.77 -4.35
N THR A 117 -0.56 5.97 -4.33
CA THR A 117 -1.73 6.31 -3.53
C THR A 117 -2.85 6.77 -4.44
N GLN A 118 -4.09 6.42 -4.13
CA GLN A 118 -5.22 7.02 -4.82
C GLN A 118 -5.55 8.37 -4.19
N THR A 119 -5.34 9.45 -4.94
CA THR A 119 -5.59 10.81 -4.45
C THR A 119 -7.04 11.23 -4.71
N ARG A 120 -7.62 10.81 -5.84
CA ARG A 120 -8.99 11.12 -6.22
C ARG A 120 -9.57 10.00 -7.08
N ASP A 121 -10.76 9.52 -6.74
CA ASP A 121 -11.48 8.46 -7.46
C ASP A 121 -12.45 8.97 -8.53
N SER A 122 -12.89 10.23 -8.41
CA SER A 122 -13.76 10.91 -9.36
C SER A 122 -12.97 11.55 -10.51
N ALA A 123 -13.57 11.59 -11.70
CA ALA A 123 -12.93 12.17 -12.88
C ALA A 123 -12.52 13.66 -12.64
N PRO A 124 -11.28 14.06 -12.98
CA PRO A 124 -10.17 13.20 -13.45
C PRO A 124 -9.59 12.34 -12.32
N LYS A 125 -9.39 11.04 -12.59
CA LYS A 125 -8.79 10.10 -11.62
C LYS A 125 -7.33 10.48 -11.38
N LEU A 126 -6.96 10.66 -10.12
CA LEU A 126 -5.61 11.08 -9.73
C LEU A 126 -4.91 9.99 -8.93
N LEU A 127 -3.73 9.59 -9.38
CA LEU A 127 -2.83 8.68 -8.67
C LEU A 127 -1.60 9.44 -8.20
N GLY A 128 -1.33 9.42 -6.90
CA GLY A 128 -0.07 9.92 -6.35
C GLY A 128 1.01 8.87 -6.50
N VAL A 129 2.20 9.26 -6.99
CA VAL A 129 3.40 8.41 -6.96
C VAL A 129 4.43 9.08 -6.08
N ARG A 130 5.03 8.32 -5.16
CA ARG A 130 6.05 8.83 -4.24
C ARG A 130 7.11 7.78 -3.94
N SER A 131 8.27 8.24 -3.51
CA SER A 131 9.31 7.38 -2.93
C SER A 131 8.82 6.72 -1.62
N ALA A 132 9.03 5.41 -1.45
CA ALA A 132 8.77 4.68 -0.21
C ALA A 132 9.57 5.27 0.97
N ASP A 133 10.81 5.71 0.70
CA ASP A 133 11.73 6.31 1.68
C ASP A 133 11.30 7.70 2.20
N SER A 134 10.23 8.28 1.66
CA SER A 134 9.79 9.63 2.07
C SER A 134 9.32 9.65 3.53
N SER A 135 9.68 10.71 4.26
CA SER A 135 9.30 10.91 5.68
C SER A 135 7.78 10.95 5.91
N THR A 136 7.00 11.16 4.84
CA THR A 136 5.54 11.08 4.84
C THR A 136 5.00 9.67 5.10
N GLY A 137 5.81 8.62 4.96
CA GLY A 137 5.44 7.23 5.23
C GLY A 137 4.21 6.76 4.46
N VAL A 138 3.48 5.78 4.99
CA VAL A 138 2.28 5.15 4.41
C VAL A 138 0.98 5.99 4.53
N LYS A 139 1.07 7.33 4.46
CA LYS A 139 -0.10 8.23 4.52
C LYS A 139 -0.93 8.20 3.24
N GLY A 140 -2.26 8.31 3.30
CA GLY A 140 -3.10 8.28 2.09
C GLY A 140 -3.27 6.88 1.50
N ALA A 141 -3.02 5.84 2.31
CA ALA A 141 -3.38 4.47 1.97
C ALA A 141 -4.91 4.33 1.90
N ARG A 142 -5.38 3.54 0.95
CA ARG A 142 -6.81 3.25 0.78
C ARG A 142 -7.25 2.20 1.78
N SER A 143 -8.39 2.39 2.44
CA SER A 143 -8.96 1.35 3.30
C SER A 143 -9.51 0.20 2.44
N VAL A 144 -9.08 -1.03 2.73
CA VAL A 144 -9.48 -2.25 2.03
C VAL A 144 -9.91 -3.29 3.05
N ALA A 145 -11.09 -3.86 2.85
CA ALA A 145 -11.58 -4.97 3.67
C ALA A 145 -10.70 -6.20 3.45
N GLU A 146 -10.58 -7.05 4.47
CA GLU A 146 -9.68 -8.19 4.40
C GLU A 146 -10.06 -9.17 3.27
N GLU A 147 -11.35 -9.43 3.11
CA GLU A 147 -11.89 -10.29 2.07
C GLU A 147 -11.59 -9.83 0.64
N ASP A 148 -11.29 -8.53 0.47
CA ASP A 148 -11.01 -7.93 -0.82
C ASP A 148 -9.50 -7.90 -1.14
N LEU A 149 -8.61 -8.22 -0.19
CA LEU A 149 -7.15 -8.08 -0.34
C LEU A 149 -6.59 -8.81 -1.57
N ALA A 150 -7.11 -9.99 -1.87
CA ALA A 150 -6.69 -10.80 -3.02
C ALA A 150 -6.84 -10.04 -4.37
N ALA A 151 -7.85 -9.17 -4.49
CA ALA A 151 -8.05 -8.38 -5.71
C ALA A 151 -6.98 -7.28 -5.92
N PHE A 152 -6.25 -6.94 -4.86
CA PHE A 152 -5.22 -5.90 -4.84
C PHE A 152 -3.79 -6.44 -4.95
N GLU A 153 -3.58 -7.75 -4.80
CA GLU A 153 -2.26 -8.39 -4.93
C GLU A 153 -1.59 -8.10 -6.27
N ARG A 154 -2.38 -8.00 -7.34
CA ARG A 154 -1.91 -7.62 -8.68
C ARG A 154 -1.39 -6.18 -8.79
N PHE A 155 -1.56 -5.35 -7.76
CA PHE A 155 -1.09 -3.96 -7.71
C PHE A 155 -0.13 -3.73 -6.53
N PRO A 156 1.05 -4.35 -6.52
CA PRO A 156 1.91 -4.39 -5.34
C PRO A 156 2.38 -3.03 -4.83
N SER A 157 2.52 -2.00 -5.67
CA SER A 157 2.91 -0.65 -5.24
C SER A 157 1.77 0.16 -4.61
N LEU A 158 0.50 -0.28 -4.75
CA LEU A 158 -0.63 0.46 -4.20
C LEU A 158 -0.60 0.41 -2.68
N LEU A 159 -0.70 1.58 -2.05
CA LEU A 159 -0.83 1.66 -0.60
C LEU A 159 -2.26 1.42 -0.14
N ILE A 160 -2.39 0.41 0.71
CA ILE A 160 -3.64 0.01 1.33
C ILE A 160 -3.49 -0.07 2.84
N THR A 161 -4.61 0.06 3.54
CA THR A 161 -4.72 -0.20 4.96
C THR A 161 -5.86 -1.18 5.16
N THR A 162 -5.61 -2.21 5.97
CA THR A 162 -6.60 -3.21 6.33
C THR A 162 -6.58 -3.44 7.83
N THR A 163 -7.74 -3.82 8.38
CA THR A 163 -7.89 -4.14 9.80
C THR A 163 -8.23 -5.62 9.92
N LEU A 164 -7.38 -6.32 10.65
CA LEU A 164 -7.44 -7.75 10.88
C LEU A 164 -7.90 -7.99 12.33
N PRO A 165 -9.17 -8.39 12.57
CA PRO A 165 -9.57 -8.85 13.89
C PRO A 165 -8.82 -10.15 14.21
N VAL A 166 -8.25 -10.24 15.42
CA VAL A 166 -7.56 -11.43 15.91
C VAL A 166 -8.21 -11.90 17.21
N GLU A 167 -8.57 -13.18 17.28
CA GLU A 167 -9.28 -13.77 18.42
C GLU A 167 -8.36 -14.63 19.28
N HIS A 168 -7.48 -15.39 18.64
CA HIS A 168 -6.60 -16.35 19.32
C HIS A 168 -5.17 -15.83 19.49
N LEU A 169 -4.88 -14.62 19.03
CA LEU A 169 -3.55 -14.02 19.08
C LEU A 169 -3.55 -12.75 19.93
N ASP A 170 -2.52 -12.58 20.77
CA ASP A 170 -2.27 -11.28 21.40
C ASP A 170 -1.70 -10.31 20.35
N ALA A 171 -2.50 -9.30 19.99
CA ALA A 171 -2.14 -8.33 18.96
C ALA A 171 -0.82 -7.59 19.26
N ARG A 172 -0.53 -7.25 20.53
CA ARG A 172 0.69 -6.52 20.90
C ARG A 172 1.92 -7.40 20.79
N TYR A 173 1.83 -8.62 21.29
CA TYR A 173 2.89 -9.62 21.18
C TYR A 173 3.19 -9.91 19.70
N THR A 174 2.15 -10.09 18.91
CA THR A 174 2.24 -10.37 17.46
C THR A 174 2.97 -9.24 16.74
N VAL A 175 2.58 -7.97 16.94
CA VAL A 175 3.28 -6.82 16.35
C VAL A 175 4.75 -6.78 16.76
N ASN A 176 5.06 -7.05 18.02
CA ASN A 176 6.44 -7.06 18.50
C ASN A 176 7.27 -8.17 17.84
N ALA A 177 6.69 -9.37 17.65
CA ALA A 177 7.34 -10.47 16.95
C ALA A 177 7.55 -10.15 15.46
N LEU A 178 6.57 -9.53 14.81
CA LEU A 178 6.63 -9.19 13.40
C LEU A 178 7.67 -8.12 13.07
N ARG A 179 8.06 -7.26 14.01
CA ARG A 179 9.08 -6.20 13.75
C ARG A 179 10.39 -6.74 13.21
N GLY A 180 10.77 -7.98 13.55
CA GLY A 180 11.97 -8.62 13.03
C GLY A 180 11.79 -9.27 11.65
N LEU A 181 10.55 -9.47 11.21
CA LEU A 181 10.20 -10.14 9.95
C LEU A 181 9.86 -9.15 8.83
N VAL A 182 9.51 -7.90 9.15
CA VAL A 182 9.23 -6.87 8.14
C VAL A 182 10.55 -6.40 7.53
N PRO A 183 10.82 -6.70 6.24
CA PRO A 183 12.11 -6.38 5.62
C PRO A 183 12.32 -4.87 5.44
N ASP A 184 11.24 -4.10 5.28
CA ASP A 184 11.30 -2.66 5.09
C ASP A 184 10.16 -1.93 5.85
N PRO A 185 10.46 -1.24 6.96
CA PRO A 185 9.47 -0.50 7.74
C PRO A 185 8.93 0.76 7.03
N SER A 186 9.53 1.16 5.90
CA SER A 186 9.02 2.24 5.06
C SER A 186 7.82 1.80 4.22
N ARG A 187 7.77 0.51 3.83
CA ARG A 187 6.74 -0.07 2.96
C ARG A 187 5.59 -0.72 3.71
N LEU A 188 5.85 -1.26 4.90
CA LEU A 188 4.84 -1.94 5.70
C LEU A 188 4.91 -1.50 7.17
N ARG A 189 3.76 -1.13 7.72
CA ARG A 189 3.58 -0.82 9.14
C ARG A 189 2.43 -1.63 9.69
N ILE A 190 2.65 -2.20 10.87
CA ILE A 190 1.63 -3.00 11.57
C ILE A 190 1.48 -2.43 12.98
N LEU A 191 0.24 -2.16 13.36
CA LEU A 191 -0.11 -1.56 14.63
C LEU A 191 -1.14 -2.42 15.34
N ALA A 192 -1.01 -2.57 16.65
CA ALA A 192 -2.03 -3.23 17.47
C ALA A 192 -3.03 -2.17 17.95
N VAL A 193 -4.31 -2.39 17.68
CA VAL A 193 -5.41 -1.51 18.07
C VAL A 193 -6.49 -2.36 18.72
N GLY A 194 -6.51 -2.38 20.06
CA GLY A 194 -7.41 -3.27 20.81
C GLY A 194 -7.11 -4.75 20.52
N GLY A 195 -8.16 -5.52 20.19
CA GLY A 195 -8.07 -6.92 19.75
C GLY A 195 -7.90 -7.08 18.23
N SER A 196 -7.31 -6.10 17.56
CA SER A 196 -7.13 -6.13 16.11
C SER A 196 -5.75 -5.63 15.71
N LEU A 197 -5.30 -6.06 14.54
CA LEU A 197 -4.08 -5.61 13.89
C LEU A 197 -4.46 -4.71 12.72
N VAL A 198 -3.84 -3.52 12.64
CA VAL A 198 -3.97 -2.64 11.48
C VAL A 198 -2.69 -2.74 10.69
N ALA A 199 -2.78 -3.32 9.48
CA ALA A 199 -1.68 -3.39 8.53
C ALA A 199 -1.85 -2.29 7.49
N ASN A 200 -0.82 -1.46 7.33
CA ASN A 200 -0.79 -0.35 6.39
C ASN A 200 0.51 -0.40 5.60
N GLY A 201 0.41 -0.53 4.28
CA GLY A 201 1.56 -0.68 3.41
C GLY A 201 1.21 -0.95 1.97
N CYS A 202 2.22 -1.35 1.21
CA CYS A 202 2.07 -1.84 -0.16
C CYS A 202 1.15 -3.06 -0.21
N ALA A 203 0.27 -3.15 -1.21
CA ALA A 203 -0.75 -4.19 -1.27
C ALA A 203 -0.16 -5.60 -1.27
N GLY A 204 0.95 -5.81 -1.98
CA GLY A 204 1.67 -7.09 -1.96
C GLY A 204 2.17 -7.46 -0.56
N ASP A 205 2.80 -6.51 0.14
CA ASP A 205 3.32 -6.73 1.50
C ASP A 205 2.19 -6.98 2.51
N VAL A 206 1.10 -6.22 2.40
CA VAL A 206 -0.08 -6.35 3.28
C VAL A 206 -0.78 -7.69 3.05
N ALA A 207 -0.99 -8.10 1.80
CA ALA A 207 -1.60 -9.41 1.50
C ALA A 207 -0.74 -10.57 2.03
N ASN A 208 0.58 -10.52 1.79
CA ASN A 208 1.51 -11.53 2.28
C ASN A 208 1.50 -11.65 3.82
N ILE A 209 1.56 -10.52 4.54
CA ILE A 209 1.57 -10.56 6.01
C ILE A 209 0.23 -11.03 6.58
N VAL A 210 -0.89 -10.62 5.98
CA VAL A 210 -2.22 -11.05 6.41
C VAL A 210 -2.41 -12.55 6.18
N GLY A 211 -1.99 -13.08 5.04
CA GLY A 211 -2.04 -14.52 4.76
C GLY A 211 -1.23 -15.35 5.77
N MET A 212 -0.04 -14.86 6.14
CA MET A 212 0.78 -15.49 7.19
C MET A 212 0.08 -15.43 8.55
N LEU A 213 -0.48 -14.28 8.93
CA LEU A 213 -1.17 -14.09 10.21
C LEU A 213 -2.40 -15.00 10.35
N ARG A 214 -3.23 -15.11 9.30
CA ARG A 214 -4.38 -16.01 9.29
C ARG A 214 -3.97 -17.47 9.38
N SER A 215 -2.85 -17.85 8.77
CA SER A 215 -2.29 -19.20 8.92
C SER A 215 -1.88 -19.51 10.36
N ILE A 216 -1.27 -18.54 11.06
CA ILE A 216 -0.88 -18.67 12.47
C ILE A 216 -2.12 -18.75 13.37
N GLU A 217 -3.09 -17.89 13.15
CA GLU A 217 -4.32 -17.85 13.95
C GLU A 217 -5.13 -19.14 13.82
N ALA A 218 -5.27 -19.68 12.60
CA ALA A 218 -5.92 -20.98 12.39
C ALA A 218 -5.19 -22.12 13.12
N ALA A 219 -3.85 -22.06 13.17
CA ALA A 219 -3.07 -23.05 13.91
C ALA A 219 -3.25 -22.95 15.44
N GLU A 220 -3.37 -21.75 15.99
CA GLU A 220 -3.63 -21.54 17.43
C GLU A 220 -5.07 -21.87 17.83
N ALA A 221 -6.05 -21.57 16.97
CA ALA A 221 -7.44 -21.98 17.15
C ALA A 221 -7.53 -23.52 17.26
N ALA A 222 -6.93 -24.25 16.30
CA ALA A 222 -6.91 -25.71 16.29
C ALA A 222 -6.14 -26.34 17.48
N ARG A 223 -5.25 -25.61 18.15
CA ARG A 223 -4.59 -26.07 19.39
C ARG A 223 -5.50 -25.88 20.60
N SER A 224 -6.22 -24.77 20.64
CA SER A 224 -7.15 -24.44 21.72
C SER A 224 -8.33 -25.41 21.75
N ASP A 225 -8.86 -25.80 20.58
CA ASP A 225 -9.97 -26.77 20.48
C ASP A 225 -9.57 -28.15 21.02
N ARG A 226 -8.39 -28.66 20.61
CA ARG A 226 -7.85 -29.95 21.10
C ARG A 226 -7.63 -29.96 22.61
N ALA A 227 -7.14 -28.85 23.17
CA ALA A 227 -6.94 -28.74 24.61
C ALA A 227 -8.27 -28.74 25.40
N GLY A 228 -9.37 -28.28 24.78
CA GLY A 228 -10.71 -28.35 25.36
C GLY A 228 -11.33 -29.75 25.33
N GLU A 229 -11.10 -30.50 24.25
CA GLU A 229 -11.56 -31.90 24.12
C GLU A 229 -10.89 -32.80 25.17
N ASP A 230 -9.56 -32.73 25.30
CA ASP A 230 -8.79 -33.51 26.27
C ASP A 230 -9.21 -33.22 27.73
N ALA A 231 -9.61 -31.99 28.03
CA ALA A 231 -10.08 -31.60 29.35
C ALA A 231 -11.48 -32.15 29.68
N THR A 232 -12.31 -32.37 28.67
CA THR A 232 -13.69 -32.86 28.84
C THR A 232 -13.74 -34.38 29.01
N GLU A 233 -12.79 -35.12 28.45
CA GLU A 233 -12.68 -36.59 28.64
C GLU A 233 -12.07 -37.00 30.00
N ALA A 234 -11.47 -36.04 30.72
CA ALA A 234 -10.85 -36.29 32.02
C ALA A 234 -11.79 -36.10 33.23
N GLU A 235 -13.04 -35.66 33.02
CA GLU A 235 -14.10 -35.53 34.03
C GLU A 235 -15.08 -36.71 34.02
#